data_AF-A0A1W9SVU5-F1
#
_entry.id   AF-A0A1W9SVU5-F1
#
_cell.length_a   1.000
_cell.length_b   1.000
_cell.length_c   1.000
_cell.angle_alpha   90.00
_cell.angle_beta   90.00
_cell.angle_gamma   90.00
#
_symmetry.space_group_name_H-M   'P 1'
#
loop_
_entity.id
_entity.type
_entity.pdbx_description
1 polymer ?
#
loop_
_entity_poly.entity_id
_entity_poly.type
_entity_poly.pdbx_seq_one_letter_code
_entity_poly.pdbx_strand_id
1 'polypeptide(L)'
;MSDYSHVSNFTDYMKIVFQLAIENQNHLKILDIPAGNGRLAKRLKSEGHKVISVDINKERNDFLYADMESTLPFQIFKTVIQE
;
A
#
# COMPACT_ATOMS: atom_id res chain seq x y z
N MET A 1 -16.14 -18.94 -2.38
CA MET A 1 -16.57 -17.56 -2.71
C MET A 1 -15.52 -16.65 -2.12
N SER A 2 -14.97 -15.74 -2.93
CA SER A 2 -13.94 -14.79 -2.50
C SER A 2 -14.60 -13.42 -2.38
N ASP A 3 -14.75 -12.92 -1.14
CA ASP A 3 -15.49 -11.70 -0.78
C ASP A 3 -14.71 -10.39 -1.06
N TYR A 4 -13.82 -10.39 -2.07
CA TYR A 4 -12.92 -9.26 -2.35
C TYR A 4 -13.11 -8.75 -3.79
N SER A 5 -13.36 -7.45 -3.94
CA SER A 5 -13.49 -6.80 -5.24
C SER A 5 -12.16 -6.19 -5.69
N HIS A 6 -11.52 -6.81 -6.68
CA HIS A 6 -10.31 -6.25 -7.28
C HIS A 6 -10.69 -5.22 -8.34
N VAL A 7 -10.35 -3.95 -8.13
CA VAL A 7 -10.45 -2.92 -9.17
C VAL A 7 -9.28 -3.05 -10.16
N SER A 8 -9.60 -3.13 -11.45
CA SER A 8 -8.62 -3.36 -12.52
C SER A 8 -7.82 -2.12 -12.93
N ASN A 9 -8.18 -0.94 -12.42
CA ASN A 9 -7.64 0.35 -12.85
C ASN A 9 -6.86 1.03 -11.72
N PHE A 10 -5.87 1.86 -12.08
CA PHE A 10 -5.20 2.74 -11.12
C PHE A 10 -6.17 3.89 -10.79
N THR A 11 -6.67 3.91 -9.57
CA THR A 11 -7.76 4.82 -9.17
C THR A 11 -7.27 6.26 -9.07
N ASP A 12 -8.20 7.22 -9.03
CA ASP A 12 -7.83 8.64 -8.94
C ASP A 12 -7.18 9.00 -7.61
N TYR A 13 -7.59 8.38 -6.50
CA TYR A 13 -6.90 8.52 -5.22
C TYR A 13 -5.44 8.05 -5.32
N MET A 14 -5.19 6.88 -5.93
CA MET A 14 -3.82 6.37 -6.09
C MET A 14 -2.95 7.36 -6.87
N LYS A 15 -3.51 8.13 -7.83
CA LYS A 15 -2.77 9.19 -8.54
C LYS A 15 -2.40 10.34 -7.62
N ILE A 16 -3.35 10.80 -6.80
CA ILE A 16 -3.13 11.90 -5.84
C ILE A 16 -2.05 11.50 -4.84
N VAL A 17 -2.17 10.32 -4.23
CA VAL A 17 -1.19 9.84 -3.25
C VAL A 17 0.18 9.63 -3.86
N PHE A 18 0.24 9.04 -5.06
CA PHE A 18 1.49 8.87 -5.77
C PHE A 18 2.18 10.23 -6.02
N GLN A 19 1.42 11.23 -6.48
CA GLN A 19 1.92 12.57 -6.73
C GLN A 19 2.48 13.22 -5.46
N LEU A 20 1.76 13.12 -4.34
CA LEU A 20 2.22 13.63 -3.03
C LEU A 20 3.50 12.93 -2.56
N ALA A 21 3.64 11.63 -2.79
CA ALA A 21 4.81 10.87 -2.37
C ALA A 21 6.08 11.27 -3.16
N ILE A 22 5.97 11.48 -4.48
CA ILE A 22 7.12 11.81 -5.33
C ILE A 22 7.54 13.29 -5.22
N GLU A 23 6.61 14.21 -4.94
CA GLU A 23 6.93 15.63 -4.72
C GLU A 23 7.85 15.83 -3.50
N ASN A 24 7.80 14.91 -2.55
CA ASN A 24 8.61 14.98 -1.34
C ASN A 24 10.08 14.56 -1.53
N GLN A 25 10.53 14.21 -2.76
CA GLN A 25 11.91 13.87 -3.23
C GLN A 25 12.78 12.96 -2.35
N ASN A 26 12.24 12.43 -1.25
CA ASN A 26 12.94 11.58 -0.32
C ASN A 26 12.60 10.12 -0.62
N HIS A 27 13.59 9.22 -0.57
CA HIS A 27 13.35 7.77 -0.65
C HIS A 27 12.62 7.26 0.61
N LEU A 28 11.31 7.53 0.67
CA LEU A 28 10.44 7.20 1.79
C LEU A 28 10.41 5.70 2.07
N LYS A 29 10.21 5.37 3.35
CA LYS A 29 9.74 4.06 3.80
C LYS A 29 8.22 4.17 3.98
N ILE A 30 7.47 3.45 3.16
CA ILE A 30 6.01 3.59 3.03
C ILE A 30 5.35 2.28 3.46
N LEU A 31 4.29 2.39 4.26
CA LEU A 31 3.33 1.32 4.51
C LEU A 31 2.11 1.54 3.61
N ASP A 32 1.81 0.57 2.74
CA ASP A 32 0.65 0.55 1.85
C ASP A 32 -0.35 -0.49 2.39
N ILE A 33 -1.47 -0.04 2.97
CA ILE A 33 -2.47 -0.87 3.66
C ILE A 33 -3.89 -0.26 3.56
N PRO A 34 -4.90 -0.96 3.01
CA PRO A 34 -4.80 -2.25 2.31
C PRO A 34 -4.09 -2.09 0.95
N ALA A 35 -3.16 -2.99 0.63
CA ALA A 35 -2.39 -2.92 -0.60
C ALA A 35 -3.16 -3.42 -1.83
N GLY A 36 -4.27 -4.13 -1.66
CA GLY A 36 -5.07 -4.74 -2.72
C GLY A 36 -4.22 -5.60 -3.65
N ASN A 37 -4.15 -5.24 -4.93
CA ASN A 37 -3.31 -5.93 -5.92
C ASN A 37 -1.88 -5.36 -6.03
N GLY A 38 -1.51 -4.36 -5.23
CA GLY A 38 -0.18 -3.78 -5.16
C GLY A 38 0.18 -2.78 -6.26
N ARG A 39 -0.82 -2.21 -6.96
CA ARG A 39 -0.58 -1.23 -8.03
C ARG A 39 0.15 0.01 -7.53
N LEU A 40 -0.32 0.60 -6.43
CA LEU A 40 0.30 1.78 -5.82
C LEU A 40 1.71 1.46 -5.33
N ALA A 41 1.88 0.42 -4.51
CA ALA A 41 3.19 -0.06 -4.08
C ALA A 41 4.17 -0.29 -5.24
N LYS A 42 3.75 -0.92 -6.33
CA LYS A 42 4.63 -1.15 -7.50
C LYS A 42 5.11 0.17 -8.10
N ARG A 43 4.21 1.15 -8.24
CA ARG A 43 4.54 2.46 -8.80
C ARG A 43 5.43 3.28 -7.88
N LEU A 44 5.19 3.26 -6.56
CA LEU A 44 6.06 3.91 -5.58
C LEU A 44 7.46 3.27 -5.54
N LYS A 45 7.55 1.93 -5.61
CA LYS A 45 8.85 1.22 -5.70
C LYS A 45 9.64 1.60 -6.95
N SER A 46 8.99 1.85 -8.10
CA SER A 46 9.69 2.26 -9.32
C SER A 46 10.32 3.66 -9.22
N GLU A 47 9.85 4.51 -8.31
CA GLU A 47 10.43 5.82 -8.02
C GLU A 47 11.48 5.77 -6.89
N GLY A 48 11.91 4.57 -6.47
CA GLY A 48 12.96 4.38 -5.47
C GLY A 48 12.49 4.35 -4.01
N HIS A 49 11.19 4.38 -3.75
CA HIS A 49 10.66 4.23 -2.40
C HIS A 49 10.76 2.78 -1.89
N LYS A 50 10.93 2.61 -0.58
CA LYS A 50 10.85 1.31 0.09
C LYS A 50 9.42 1.10 0.58
N VAL A 51 8.66 0.23 -0.07
CA VAL A 51 7.24 0.00 0.26
C VAL A 51 7.03 -1.39 0.85
N ILE A 52 6.38 -1.43 2.01
CA ILE A 52 5.83 -2.63 2.63
C ILE A 52 4.34 -2.67 2.31
N SER A 53 3.90 -3.72 1.63
CA SER A 53 2.52 -3.94 1.23
C SER A 53 1.85 -4.88 2.22
N VAL A 54 0.68 -4.50 2.71
CA VAL A 54 -0.07 -5.26 3.70
C VAL A 54 -1.51 -5.40 3.27
N ASP A 55 -2.06 -6.61 3.34
CA ASP A 55 -3.43 -6.88 2.96
C ASP A 55 -4.04 -8.01 3.81
N ILE A 56 -5.36 -8.10 3.83
CA ILE A 56 -6.08 -9.22 4.47
C ILE A 56 -6.00 -10.49 3.60
N ASN A 57 -5.80 -10.33 2.29
CA ASN A 57 -5.68 -11.45 1.36
C ASN A 57 -4.31 -12.13 1.48
N LYS A 58 -4.32 -13.45 1.73
CA LYS A 58 -3.11 -14.30 1.82
C LYS A 58 -2.62 -14.86 0.48
N GLU A 59 -3.28 -14.53 -0.63
CA GLU A 59 -2.91 -15.03 -1.97
C GLU A 59 -1.55 -14.49 -2.47
N ARG A 60 -1.06 -13.40 -1.89
CA ARG A 60 0.21 -12.75 -2.24
C ARG A 60 1.29 -13.11 -1.21
N ASN A 61 2.20 -14.01 -1.56
CA ASN A 61 3.32 -14.41 -0.69
C ASN A 61 4.32 -13.28 -0.39
N ASP A 62 4.30 -12.20 -1.17
CA ASP A 62 5.17 -11.04 -0.99
C ASP A 62 4.54 -9.90 -0.18
N PHE A 63 3.31 -10.10 0.34
CA PHE A 63 2.61 -9.15 1.20
C PHE A 63 2.63 -9.64 2.65
N LEU A 64 2.63 -8.68 3.59
CA LEU A 64 2.35 -9.02 4.98
C LEU A 64 0.84 -9.14 5.16
N TYR A 65 0.42 -10.12 5.95
CA TYR A 65 -0.97 -10.22 6.37
C TYR A 65 -1.25 -9.21 7.47
N ALA A 66 -2.31 -8.40 7.32
CA ALA A 66 -2.92 -7.73 8.46
C ALA A 66 -4.45 -7.68 8.31
N ASP A 67 -5.11 -7.90 9.42
CA ASP A 67 -6.52 -7.59 9.59
C ASP A 67 -6.63 -6.16 10.14
N MET A 68 -7.22 -5.26 9.37
CA MET A 68 -7.39 -3.86 9.74
C MET A 68 -8.58 -3.61 10.68
N GLU A 69 -9.44 -4.62 10.90
CA GLU A 69 -10.48 -4.56 11.94
C GLU A 69 -9.89 -4.79 13.34
N SER A 70 -8.68 -5.34 13.39
CA SER A 70 -7.89 -5.54 14.60
C SER A 70 -6.94 -4.38 14.86
N THR A 71 -6.44 -4.24 16.09
CA THR A 71 -5.41 -3.24 16.40
C THR A 71 -4.16 -3.47 15.56
N LEU A 72 -3.83 -2.52 14.71
CA LEU A 72 -2.65 -2.60 13.84
C LEU A 72 -1.36 -2.57 14.66
N PRO A 73 -0.43 -3.52 14.48
CA PRO A 73 0.80 -3.63 15.28
C PRO A 73 1.90 -2.64 14.84
N PHE A 74 1.53 -1.47 14.32
CA PHE A 74 2.40 -0.62 13.50
C PHE A 74 2.73 0.72 14.19
N GLN A 75 3.43 0.67 15.32
CA GLN A 75 3.91 1.86 16.03
C GLN A 75 5.14 2.55 15.39
N ILE A 76 5.70 2.02 14.29
CA ILE A 76 7.05 2.39 13.79
C ILE A 76 7.11 2.99 12.36
N PHE A 77 5.98 3.24 11.69
CA PHE A 77 6.00 3.83 10.35
C PHE A 77 5.94 5.35 10.40
N LYS A 78 6.86 6.00 9.67
CA LYS A 78 6.94 7.48 9.57
C LYS A 78 5.80 8.06 8.71
N THR A 79 5.29 7.29 7.76
CA THR A 79 4.18 7.66 6.89
C THR A 79 3.36 6.41 6.58
N VAL A 80 2.06 6.48 6.83
CA VAL A 80 1.09 5.42 6.52
C VAL A 80 0.15 5.97 5.46
N ILE A 81 0.02 5.25 4.35
CA ILE A 81 -1.04 5.49 3.38
C ILE A 81 -2.14 4.49 3.70
N GLN A 82 -3.31 5.01 4.06
CA GLN A 82 -4.50 4.23 4.35
C GLN A 82 -5.59 4.67 3.38
N GLU A 83 -6.15 3.69 2.67
CA GLU A 83 -7.36 3.83 1.83
C GLU A 83 -8.62 3.51 2.63
#